data_AF-T1C2G1-F1
#
_entry.id   AF-T1C2G1-F1
#
_cell.length_a   1.000
_cell.length_b   1.000
_cell.length_c   1.000
_cell.angle_alpha   90.00
_cell.angle_beta   90.00
_cell.angle_gamma   90.00
#
_symmetry.space_group_name_H-M   'P 1'
#
loop_
_entity.id
_entity.type
_entity.pdbx_description
1 polymer ?
#
loop_
_entity_poly.entity_id
_entity_poly.type
_entity_poly.pdbx_seq_one_letter_code
_entity_poly.pdbx_strand_id
1 'polypeptide(L)'
;MSASPPPPPSIDRYLAAATRANTRRSYASAVRHFEVTWGGHLPATADSVARYLAAYAGTLSINTLKQRLAALAQWHTAQGFVDPTGVPVVKQVLKGIQALHPAMEKRAEPLQLTQLAKVVDWLDLVIEGALGRSDGAAALRCRRDRALILLGFWRGFRSDELIGLQVEHLQLVPGQGMTCFLPRTKGDRQHEGTTFRVPALSRWCPVTATMDWIAAAQLIQGPLFRQVDRWGHVPERPLHAN
;
A
#
# COMPACT_ATOMS: atom_id res chain seq x y z
N MET A 1 -9.25 -8.84 -40.61
CA MET A 1 -9.08 -7.75 -39.62
C MET A 1 -7.65 -7.85 -39.11
N SER A 2 -6.72 -7.09 -39.70
CA SER A 2 -5.30 -7.14 -39.31
C SER A 2 -5.12 -6.28 -38.06
N ALA A 3 -4.79 -6.90 -36.94
CA ALA A 3 -4.43 -6.18 -35.73
C ALA A 3 -3.13 -5.41 -35.97
N SER A 4 -3.14 -4.09 -35.79
CA SER A 4 -1.91 -3.28 -35.84
C SER A 4 -0.89 -3.84 -34.83
N PRO A 5 0.39 -3.93 -35.22
CA PRO A 5 1.43 -4.39 -34.30
C PRO A 5 1.49 -3.44 -33.08
N PRO A 6 1.75 -3.97 -31.88
CA PRO A 6 1.87 -3.14 -30.69
C PRO A 6 2.99 -2.10 -30.90
N PRO A 7 2.82 -0.86 -30.42
CA PRO A 7 3.84 0.17 -30.55
C PRO A 7 5.16 -0.32 -29.96
N PRO A 8 6.31 0.06 -30.55
CA PRO A 8 7.61 -0.36 -30.07
C PRO A 8 7.79 0.05 -28.60
N PRO A 9 8.41 -0.81 -27.78
CA PRO A 9 8.52 -0.53 -26.35
C PRO A 9 9.43 0.69 -26.13
N SER A 10 8.87 1.75 -25.54
CA SER A 10 9.62 2.96 -25.19
C SER A 10 10.51 2.71 -23.96
N ILE A 11 11.75 3.19 -24.01
CA ILE A 11 12.69 3.18 -22.89
C ILE A 11 12.06 3.84 -21.65
N ASP A 12 11.28 4.92 -21.84
CA ASP A 12 10.61 5.65 -20.76
C ASP A 12 9.63 4.78 -19.99
N ARG A 13 8.96 3.82 -20.66
CA ARG A 13 8.04 2.87 -20.01
C ARG A 13 8.79 2.00 -19.00
N TYR A 14 9.96 1.48 -19.36
CA TYR A 14 10.75 0.64 -18.47
C TYR A 14 11.40 1.44 -17.35
N LEU A 15 11.91 2.65 -17.66
CA LEU A 15 12.41 3.57 -16.64
C LEU A 15 11.32 3.95 -15.63
N ALA A 16 10.09 4.18 -16.10
CA ALA A 16 8.95 4.45 -15.24
C ALA A 16 8.57 3.24 -14.37
N ALA A 17 8.69 2.02 -14.90
CA ALA A 17 8.40 0.78 -14.17
C ALA A 17 9.45 0.46 -13.08
N ALA A 18 10.70 0.87 -13.28
CA ALA A 18 11.80 0.65 -12.34
C ALA A 18 11.57 1.32 -10.98
N THR A 19 10.83 2.44 -10.93
CA THR A 19 10.53 3.16 -9.69
C THR A 19 9.06 3.08 -9.31
N ARG A 20 8.76 2.63 -8.07
CA ARG A 20 7.39 2.58 -7.56
C ARG A 20 6.73 3.96 -7.57
N ALA A 21 5.46 4.03 -7.99
CA ALA A 21 4.70 5.29 -8.04
C ALA A 21 4.65 6.00 -6.68
N ASN A 22 4.54 5.26 -5.57
CA ASN A 22 4.60 5.82 -4.22
C ASN A 22 5.96 6.45 -3.90
N THR A 23 7.06 5.78 -4.25
CA THR A 23 8.41 6.32 -4.08
C THR A 23 8.57 7.62 -4.89
N ARG A 24 8.10 7.64 -6.13
CA ARG A 24 8.13 8.85 -6.99
C ARG A 24 7.37 10.02 -6.37
N ARG A 25 6.13 9.79 -5.91
CA ARG A 25 5.31 10.82 -5.24
C ARG A 25 5.96 11.32 -3.95
N SER A 26 6.46 10.41 -3.12
CA SER A 26 7.15 10.74 -1.87
C SER A 26 8.43 11.54 -2.11
N TYR A 27 9.20 11.19 -3.13
CA TYR A 27 10.44 11.90 -3.46
C TYR A 27 10.14 13.30 -4.02
N ALA A 28 9.18 13.42 -4.94
CA ALA A 28 8.74 14.72 -5.45
C ALA A 28 8.23 15.64 -4.32
N SER A 29 7.50 15.08 -3.35
CA SER A 29 7.04 15.83 -2.17
C SER A 29 8.22 16.28 -1.28
N ALA A 30 9.21 15.41 -1.08
CA ALA A 30 10.40 15.74 -0.30
C ALA A 30 11.25 16.85 -0.95
N VAL A 31 11.44 16.79 -2.27
CA VAL A 31 12.12 17.83 -3.05
C VAL A 31 11.37 19.16 -2.96
N ARG A 32 10.06 19.16 -3.21
CA ARG A 32 9.22 20.36 -3.09
C ARG A 32 9.31 20.97 -1.69
N HIS A 33 9.30 20.14 -0.65
CA HIS A 33 9.41 20.66 0.71
C HIS A 33 10.77 21.29 0.98
N PHE A 34 11.86 20.72 0.44
CA PHE A 34 13.18 21.33 0.57
C PHE A 34 13.24 22.69 -0.13
N GLU A 35 12.80 22.78 -1.39
CA GLU A 35 12.89 24.03 -2.15
C GLU A 35 11.84 25.08 -1.76
N VAL A 36 10.58 24.66 -1.65
CA VAL A 36 9.44 25.59 -1.51
C VAL A 36 9.10 25.82 -0.03
N THR A 37 9.01 24.76 0.77
CA THR A 37 8.57 24.89 2.17
C THR A 37 9.68 25.39 3.08
N TRP A 38 10.89 24.87 2.92
CA TRP A 38 12.05 25.29 3.71
C TRP A 38 12.81 26.46 3.08
N GLY A 39 12.75 26.62 1.75
CA GLY A 39 13.46 27.67 1.03
C GLY A 39 14.90 27.32 0.64
N GLY A 40 15.22 26.03 0.54
CA GLY A 40 16.52 25.56 0.05
C GLY A 40 16.68 25.73 -1.45
N HIS A 41 17.93 25.72 -1.93
CA HIS A 41 18.22 25.78 -3.36
C HIS A 41 18.82 24.46 -3.84
N LEU A 42 18.40 24.01 -5.01
CA LEU A 42 18.99 22.89 -5.72
C LEU A 42 19.81 23.40 -6.92
N PRO A 43 21.00 22.84 -7.20
CA PRO A 43 21.71 21.81 -6.43
C PRO A 43 22.13 22.30 -5.04
N ALA A 44 21.96 21.44 -4.04
CA ALA A 44 22.24 21.76 -2.65
C ALA A 44 23.70 21.49 -2.30
N THR A 45 24.23 22.26 -1.34
CA THR A 45 25.51 21.95 -0.70
C THR A 45 25.31 21.02 0.49
N ALA A 46 26.36 20.29 0.89
CA ALA A 46 26.31 19.45 2.10
C ALA A 46 25.94 20.25 3.35
N ASP A 47 26.40 21.50 3.43
CA ASP A 47 26.05 22.43 4.51
C ASP A 47 24.57 22.82 4.48
N SER A 48 24.00 23.14 3.30
CA SER A 48 22.56 23.41 3.16
C SER A 48 21.72 22.20 3.57
N VAL A 49 22.14 20.98 3.21
CA VAL A 49 21.44 19.74 3.61
C VAL A 49 21.54 19.54 5.13
N ALA A 50 22.70 19.79 5.74
CA ALA A 50 22.89 19.71 7.17
C ALA A 50 21.99 20.70 7.94
N ARG A 51 21.91 21.96 7.49
CA ARG A 51 21.00 22.98 8.07
C ARG A 51 19.54 22.58 7.95
N TYR A 52 19.14 22.01 6.82
CA TYR A 52 17.79 21.51 6.62
C TYR A 52 17.44 20.39 7.61
N LEU A 53 18.35 19.42 7.81
CA LEU A 53 18.15 18.37 8.82
C LEU A 53 18.01 18.95 10.22
N ALA A 54 18.87 19.91 10.59
CA ALA A 54 18.84 20.55 11.89
C ALA A 54 17.55 21.37 12.11
N ALA A 55 17.08 22.11 11.09
CA ALA A 55 15.86 22.91 11.16
C ALA A 55 14.60 22.07 11.46
N TYR A 56 14.60 20.81 11.02
CA TYR A 56 13.50 19.85 11.28
C TYR A 56 13.86 18.77 12.30
N ALA A 57 14.96 18.94 13.06
CA ALA A 57 15.27 18.07 14.18
C ALA A 57 14.16 18.18 15.25
N GLY A 58 13.78 17.05 15.85
CA GLY A 58 12.72 16.98 16.86
C GLY A 58 11.29 17.20 16.33
N THR A 59 11.10 17.84 15.18
CA THR A 59 9.77 18.05 14.57
C THR A 59 9.38 16.91 13.63
N LEU A 60 10.33 16.44 12.80
CA LEU A 60 10.14 15.30 11.90
C LEU A 60 10.76 14.02 12.46
N SER A 61 10.13 12.88 12.15
CA SER A 61 10.71 11.58 12.50
C SER A 61 12.03 11.33 11.77
N ILE A 62 12.91 10.54 12.39
CA ILE A 62 14.19 10.12 11.77
C ILE A 62 13.97 9.43 10.43
N ASN A 63 12.92 8.62 10.31
CA ASN A 63 12.57 7.94 9.05
C ASN A 63 12.15 8.94 7.97
N THR A 64 11.42 9.99 8.35
CA THR A 64 11.07 11.09 7.43
C THR A 64 12.32 11.84 6.97
N LEU A 65 13.23 12.18 7.88
CA LEU A 65 14.50 12.84 7.53
C LEU A 65 15.36 11.97 6.59
N LYS A 66 15.49 10.67 6.87
CA LYS A 66 16.19 9.71 5.99
C LYS A 66 15.55 9.62 4.61
N GLN A 67 14.22 9.57 4.54
CA GLN A 67 13.49 9.55 3.26
C GLN A 67 13.74 10.83 2.45
N ARG A 68 13.74 11.99 3.11
CA ARG A 68 14.05 13.27 2.47
C ARG A 68 15.48 13.32 1.95
N LEU A 69 16.47 12.82 2.70
CA LEU A 69 17.84 12.69 2.20
C LEU A 69 17.91 11.79 0.97
N ALA A 70 17.25 10.63 0.99
CA ALA A 70 17.23 9.73 -0.17
C ALA A 70 16.59 10.38 -1.41
N ALA A 71 15.56 11.21 -1.21
CA ALA A 71 14.95 11.97 -2.30
C ALA A 71 15.88 13.05 -2.87
N LEU A 72 16.59 13.78 -2.00
CA LEU A 72 17.59 14.78 -2.41
C LEU A 72 18.77 14.12 -3.12
N ALA A 73 19.29 13.00 -2.61
CA ALA A 73 20.34 12.22 -3.26
C ALA A 73 19.91 11.78 -4.67
N GLN A 74 18.70 11.23 -4.79
CA GLN A 74 18.14 10.82 -6.07
C GLN A 74 17.97 11.99 -7.04
N TRP A 75 17.53 13.15 -6.56
CA TRP A 75 17.42 14.36 -7.39
C TRP A 75 18.78 14.75 -7.96
N HIS A 76 19.84 14.81 -7.13
CA HIS A 76 21.18 15.20 -7.59
C HIS A 76 21.72 14.22 -8.63
N THR A 77 21.67 12.91 -8.33
CA THR A 77 22.12 11.86 -9.24
C THR A 77 21.34 11.88 -10.56
N ALA A 78 20.02 12.08 -10.51
CA ALA A 78 19.19 12.14 -11.72
C ALA A 78 19.49 13.36 -12.61
N GLN A 79 19.99 14.45 -12.02
CA GLN A 79 20.39 15.67 -12.72
C GLN A 79 21.89 15.70 -13.07
N GLY A 80 22.65 14.64 -12.75
CA GLY A 80 24.09 14.55 -13.01
C GLY A 80 24.99 15.30 -12.02
N PHE A 81 24.46 15.75 -10.88
CA PHE A 81 25.23 16.39 -9.82
C PHE A 81 25.78 15.36 -8.81
N VAL A 82 26.85 15.73 -8.12
CA VAL A 82 27.38 14.96 -6.98
C VAL A 82 26.39 14.98 -5.82
N ASP A 83 26.15 13.83 -5.18
CA ASP A 83 25.25 13.71 -4.03
C ASP A 83 25.82 14.40 -2.77
N PRO A 84 25.21 15.50 -2.28
CA PRO A 84 25.67 16.19 -1.08
C PRO A 84 25.27 15.49 0.22
N THR A 85 24.38 14.49 0.17
CA THR A 85 23.79 13.85 1.36
C THR A 85 24.67 12.74 1.95
N GLY A 86 25.54 12.15 1.12
CA GLY A 86 26.46 11.08 1.52
C GLY A 86 27.69 11.54 2.31
N VAL A 87 27.92 12.86 2.39
CA VAL A 87 29.10 13.50 2.99
C VAL A 87 29.15 13.28 4.53
N PRO A 88 30.33 13.09 5.15
CA PRO A 88 30.44 12.80 6.58
C PRO A 88 29.68 13.76 7.50
N VAL A 89 29.68 15.07 7.19
CA VAL A 89 28.99 16.09 7.99
C VAL A 89 27.47 15.84 8.09
N VAL A 90 26.82 15.48 6.97
CA VAL A 90 25.37 15.20 6.94
C VAL A 90 25.05 13.94 7.74
N LYS A 91 25.89 12.91 7.63
CA LYS A 91 25.76 11.66 8.41
C LYS A 91 25.94 11.92 9.92
N GLN A 92 26.91 12.76 10.29
CA GLN A 92 27.13 13.15 11.68
C GLN A 92 25.96 13.95 12.25
N VAL A 93 25.42 14.92 11.51
CA VAL A 93 24.23 15.67 11.91
C VAL A 93 23.05 14.72 12.14
N LEU A 94 22.78 13.79 11.22
CA LEU A 94 21.69 12.83 11.40
C LEU A 94 21.89 11.92 12.62
N LYS A 95 23.13 11.52 12.93
CA LYS A 95 23.47 10.78 14.16
C LYS A 95 23.24 11.64 15.40
N GLY A 96 23.63 12.91 15.37
CA GLY A 96 23.39 13.87 16.46
C GLY A 96 21.91 14.08 16.72
N ILE A 97 21.09 14.23 15.67
CA ILE A 97 19.63 14.33 15.79
C ILE A 97 19.05 13.08 16.45
N GLN A 98 19.52 11.87 16.10
CA GLN A 98 19.07 10.62 16.74
C GLN A 98 19.43 10.58 18.23
N ALA A 99 20.62 11.07 18.60
CA ALA A 99 21.06 11.10 19.99
C ALA A 99 20.29 12.13 20.83
N LEU A 100 19.98 13.29 20.27
CA LEU A 100 19.32 14.40 20.98
C LEU A 100 17.78 14.32 20.96
N HIS A 101 17.21 13.64 19.96
CA HIS A 101 15.76 13.49 19.79
C HIS A 101 15.38 12.01 19.65
N PRO A 102 15.59 11.19 20.71
CA PRO A 102 15.10 9.82 20.69
C PRO A 102 13.58 9.83 20.59
N ALA A 103 13.07 9.26 19.51
CA ALA A 103 11.64 9.11 19.29
C ALA A 103 11.26 7.64 19.47
N MET A 104 10.24 7.37 20.28
CA MET A 104 9.66 6.05 20.35
C MET A 104 8.90 5.78 19.04
N GLU A 105 9.25 4.68 18.35
CA GLU A 105 8.53 4.27 17.15
C GLU A 105 7.07 3.99 17.50
N LYS A 106 6.15 4.82 16.97
CA LYS A 106 4.72 4.55 17.05
C LYS A 106 4.41 3.35 16.17
N ARG A 107 4.14 2.20 16.81
CA ARG A 107 3.64 1.00 16.14
C ARG A 107 2.14 0.93 16.37
N ALA A 108 1.39 0.58 15.32
CA ALA A 108 -0.02 0.27 15.49
C ALA A 108 -0.15 -0.93 16.44
N GLU A 109 -1.10 -0.84 17.37
CA GLU A 109 -1.43 -1.98 18.22
C GLU A 109 -1.94 -3.13 17.33
N PRO A 110 -1.44 -4.37 17.50
CA PRO A 110 -1.93 -5.49 16.73
C PRO A 110 -3.41 -5.71 16.98
N LEU A 111 -4.20 -5.84 15.91
CA LEU A 111 -5.60 -6.25 16.02
C LEU A 111 -5.66 -7.61 16.69
N GLN A 112 -6.37 -7.72 17.81
CA GLN A 112 -6.51 -8.97 18.55
C GLN A 112 -7.63 -9.82 17.96
N LEU A 113 -7.54 -11.15 18.13
CA LEU A 113 -8.58 -12.08 17.66
C LEU A 113 -9.96 -11.76 18.27
N THR A 114 -10.01 -11.33 19.52
CA THR A 114 -11.26 -10.94 20.21
C THR A 114 -11.86 -9.66 19.63
N GLN A 115 -11.04 -8.74 19.12
CA GLN A 115 -11.51 -7.54 18.43
C GLN A 115 -11.98 -7.87 17.02
N LEU A 116 -11.24 -8.73 16.30
CA LEU A 116 -11.65 -9.25 15.00
C LEU A 116 -13.01 -9.92 15.08
N ALA A 117 -13.21 -10.79 16.08
CA ALA A 117 -14.47 -11.47 16.34
C ALA A 117 -15.63 -10.47 16.43
N LYS A 118 -15.51 -9.45 17.28
CA LYS A 118 -16.55 -8.42 17.46
C LYS A 118 -16.88 -7.69 16.16
N VAL A 119 -15.86 -7.34 15.38
CA VAL A 119 -16.05 -6.64 14.09
C VAL A 119 -16.77 -7.54 13.08
N VAL A 120 -16.35 -8.80 12.96
CA VAL A 120 -16.94 -9.74 12.00
C VAL A 120 -18.36 -10.11 12.40
N ASP A 121 -18.60 -10.39 13.67
CA ASP A 121 -19.94 -10.70 14.18
C ASP A 121 -20.89 -9.51 14.01
N TRP A 122 -20.41 -8.27 14.20
CA TRP A 122 -21.17 -7.06 13.90
C TRP A 122 -21.47 -6.90 12.41
N LEU A 123 -20.49 -7.16 11.53
CA LEU A 123 -20.70 -7.13 10.08
C LEU A 123 -21.75 -8.16 9.64
N ASP A 124 -21.72 -9.37 10.20
CA ASP A 124 -22.71 -10.42 9.92
C ASP A 124 -24.13 -9.97 10.29
N LEU A 125 -24.31 -9.37 11.48
CA LEU A 125 -25.60 -8.79 11.90
C LEU A 125 -26.08 -7.66 10.95
N VAL A 126 -25.17 -6.80 10.51
CA VAL A 126 -25.51 -5.71 9.59
C VAL A 126 -25.90 -6.25 8.21
N ILE A 127 -25.23 -7.29 7.71
CA ILE A 127 -25.58 -7.95 6.45
C ILE A 127 -27.00 -8.51 6.54
N GLU A 128 -27.32 -9.26 7.59
CA GLU A 128 -28.65 -9.84 7.80
C GLU A 128 -29.73 -8.76 7.86
N GLY A 129 -29.51 -7.72 8.67
CA GLY A 129 -30.45 -6.61 8.79
C GLY A 129 -30.64 -5.83 7.47
N ALA A 130 -29.57 -5.64 6.70
CA ALA A 130 -29.63 -4.96 5.40
C ALA A 130 -30.43 -5.78 4.38
N LEU A 131 -30.23 -7.11 4.33
CA LEU A 131 -31.02 -8.00 3.49
C LEU A 131 -32.50 -7.98 3.86
N GLY A 132 -32.83 -7.99 5.16
CA GLY A 132 -34.21 -7.88 5.63
C GLY A 132 -34.91 -6.57 5.25
N ARG A 133 -34.15 -5.48 5.07
CA ARG A 133 -34.66 -4.17 4.59
C ARG A 133 -34.54 -3.97 3.08
N SER A 134 -34.09 -4.99 2.34
CA SER A 134 -33.76 -4.87 0.90
C SER A 134 -32.72 -3.79 0.58
N ASP A 135 -31.83 -3.47 1.52
CA ASP A 135 -30.67 -2.58 1.30
C ASP A 135 -29.47 -3.39 0.79
N GLY A 136 -29.54 -3.77 -0.49
CA GLY A 136 -28.48 -4.56 -1.13
C GLY A 136 -27.12 -3.85 -1.14
N ALA A 137 -27.10 -2.51 -1.20
CA ALA A 137 -25.87 -1.73 -1.21
C ALA A 137 -25.12 -1.81 0.13
N ALA A 138 -25.83 -1.72 1.26
CA ALA A 138 -25.23 -1.92 2.57
C ALA A 138 -24.74 -3.35 2.77
N ALA A 139 -25.53 -4.35 2.37
CA ALA A 139 -25.14 -5.76 2.46
C ALA A 139 -23.85 -6.04 1.64
N LEU A 140 -23.75 -5.50 0.43
CA LEU A 140 -22.56 -5.63 -0.42
C LEU A 140 -21.30 -5.01 0.22
N ARG A 141 -21.42 -3.78 0.75
CA ARG A 141 -20.30 -3.12 1.45
C ARG A 141 -19.80 -3.94 2.62
N CYS A 142 -20.71 -4.45 3.46
CA CYS A 142 -20.34 -5.24 4.62
C CYS A 142 -19.72 -6.59 4.24
N ARG A 143 -20.21 -7.28 3.19
CA ARG A 143 -19.58 -8.51 2.67
C ARG A 143 -18.16 -8.27 2.18
N ARG A 144 -17.93 -7.17 1.45
CA ARG A 144 -16.58 -6.76 1.00
C ARG A 144 -15.67 -6.53 2.20
N ASP A 145 -16.11 -5.73 3.16
CA ASP A 145 -15.29 -5.33 4.30
C ASP A 145 -14.97 -6.53 5.21
N ARG A 146 -15.92 -7.45 5.36
CA ARG A 146 -15.72 -8.74 6.05
C ARG A 146 -14.64 -9.57 5.38
N ALA A 147 -14.72 -9.77 4.06
CA ALA A 147 -13.72 -10.50 3.30
C ALA A 147 -12.33 -9.83 3.39
N LEU A 148 -12.28 -8.50 3.28
CA LEU A 148 -11.05 -7.72 3.33
C LEU A 148 -10.36 -7.83 4.69
N ILE A 149 -11.10 -7.64 5.78
CA ILE A 149 -10.55 -7.68 7.14
C ILE A 149 -10.09 -9.09 7.50
N LEU A 150 -10.87 -10.13 7.18
CA LEU A 150 -10.49 -11.51 7.47
C LEU A 150 -9.26 -11.94 6.69
N LEU A 151 -9.21 -11.64 5.39
CA LEU A 151 -8.06 -11.98 4.56
C LEU A 151 -6.81 -11.21 4.99
N GLY A 152 -6.95 -9.92 5.28
CA GLY A 152 -5.89 -9.07 5.80
C GLY A 152 -5.36 -9.56 7.15
N PHE A 153 -6.23 -9.93 8.08
CA PHE A 153 -5.86 -10.43 9.39
C PHE A 153 -5.12 -11.77 9.31
N TRP A 154 -5.73 -12.78 8.68
CA TRP A 154 -5.18 -14.14 8.69
C TRP A 154 -3.94 -14.29 7.83
N ARG A 155 -3.83 -13.54 6.73
CA ARG A 155 -2.65 -13.59 5.88
C ARG A 155 -1.63 -12.48 6.18
N GLY A 156 -1.97 -11.48 6.98
CA GLY A 156 -1.07 -10.35 7.24
C GLY A 156 -0.72 -9.56 5.98
N PHE A 157 -1.63 -9.54 5.00
CA PHE A 157 -1.44 -8.75 3.79
C PHE A 157 -1.45 -7.26 4.12
N ARG A 158 -0.53 -6.53 3.49
CA ARG A 158 -0.55 -5.07 3.51
C ARG A 158 -1.72 -4.55 2.68
N SER A 159 -2.11 -3.30 2.91
CA SER A 159 -3.18 -2.66 2.15
C SER A 159 -2.94 -2.68 0.64
N ASP A 160 -1.71 -2.46 0.18
CA ASP A 160 -1.33 -2.51 -1.24
C ASP A 160 -1.38 -3.93 -1.82
N GLU A 161 -1.07 -4.93 -1.00
CA GLU A 161 -1.20 -6.35 -1.36
C GLU A 161 -2.67 -6.76 -1.46
N LEU A 162 -3.53 -6.34 -0.51
CA LEU A 162 -4.97 -6.61 -0.55
C LEU A 162 -5.65 -6.01 -1.79
N ILE A 163 -5.43 -4.73 -2.07
CA ILE A 163 -6.04 -4.08 -3.25
C ILE A 163 -5.45 -4.57 -4.58
N GLY A 164 -4.26 -5.18 -4.54
CA GLY A 164 -3.58 -5.76 -5.69
C GLY A 164 -4.01 -7.20 -6.01
N LEU A 165 -4.85 -7.83 -5.16
CA LEU A 165 -5.40 -9.15 -5.43
C LEU A 165 -6.36 -9.10 -6.61
N GLN A 166 -6.24 -10.09 -7.48
CA GLN A 166 -7.06 -10.25 -8.68
C GLN A 166 -7.85 -11.56 -8.58
N VAL A 167 -9.10 -11.56 -9.04
CA VAL A 167 -9.98 -12.74 -8.99
C VAL A 167 -9.39 -13.91 -9.78
N GLU A 168 -8.85 -13.64 -10.96
CA GLU A 168 -8.20 -14.62 -11.83
C GLU A 168 -6.92 -15.25 -11.24
N HIS A 169 -6.36 -14.65 -10.19
CA HIS A 169 -5.19 -15.15 -9.48
C HIS A 169 -5.55 -15.95 -8.22
N LEU A 170 -6.85 -16.18 -7.98
CA LEU A 170 -7.34 -17.00 -6.88
C LEU A 170 -7.68 -18.41 -7.37
N GLN A 171 -7.29 -19.40 -6.58
CA GLN A 171 -7.83 -20.76 -6.72
C GLN A 171 -8.52 -21.12 -5.43
N LEU A 172 -9.85 -21.21 -5.46
CA LEU A 172 -10.70 -21.47 -4.30
C LEU A 172 -11.14 -22.93 -4.31
N VAL A 173 -10.94 -23.62 -3.19
CA VAL A 173 -11.45 -24.98 -2.98
C VAL A 173 -12.36 -24.94 -1.74
N PRO A 174 -13.70 -24.94 -1.93
CA PRO A 174 -14.66 -24.81 -0.84
C PRO A 174 -14.40 -25.80 0.29
N GLY A 175 -14.43 -25.32 1.53
CA GLY A 175 -14.18 -26.13 2.73
C GLY A 175 -12.72 -26.55 2.96
N GLN A 176 -11.81 -26.33 2.01
CA GLN A 176 -10.40 -26.69 2.15
C GLN A 176 -9.49 -25.46 2.29
N GLY A 177 -9.59 -24.51 1.35
CA GLY A 177 -8.67 -23.38 1.33
C GLY A 177 -8.72 -22.59 0.03
N MET A 178 -7.82 -21.63 -0.09
CA MET A 178 -7.54 -20.95 -1.35
C MET A 178 -6.05 -20.63 -1.52
N THR A 179 -5.66 -20.42 -2.77
CA THR A 179 -4.38 -19.79 -3.11
C THR A 179 -4.62 -18.40 -3.68
N CYS A 180 -3.66 -17.49 -3.46
CA CYS A 180 -3.68 -16.13 -3.98
C CYS A 180 -2.31 -15.81 -4.56
N PHE A 181 -2.22 -15.61 -5.88
CA PHE A 181 -0.98 -15.14 -6.50
C PHE A 181 -0.93 -13.61 -6.53
N LEU A 182 0.17 -13.05 -6.01
CA LEU A 182 0.47 -11.63 -6.08
C LEU A 182 1.69 -11.41 -6.98
N PRO A 183 1.54 -10.75 -8.14
CA PRO A 183 2.66 -10.48 -9.06
C PRO A 183 3.74 -9.56 -8.46
N ARG A 184 3.38 -8.82 -7.40
CA ARG A 184 4.29 -7.90 -6.73
C ARG A 184 4.02 -7.89 -5.24
N THR A 185 5.07 -8.04 -4.45
CA THR A 185 5.02 -7.82 -3.00
C THR A 185 6.09 -6.81 -2.59
N LYS A 186 6.00 -6.24 -1.38
CA LYS A 186 6.99 -5.21 -0.98
C LYS A 186 8.42 -5.75 -0.97
N GLY A 187 8.60 -7.00 -0.53
CA GLY A 187 9.90 -7.67 -0.38
C GLY A 187 10.43 -8.30 -1.66
N ASP A 188 9.56 -8.52 -2.65
CA ASP A 188 9.94 -9.06 -3.94
C ASP A 188 10.69 -8.00 -4.77
N ARG A 189 12.02 -8.05 -4.68
CA ARG A 189 12.94 -7.20 -5.42
C ARG A 189 13.15 -7.68 -6.86
N GLN A 190 12.92 -8.97 -7.12
CA GLN A 190 13.18 -9.61 -8.40
C GLN A 190 11.94 -9.65 -9.31
N HIS A 191 10.76 -9.30 -8.77
CA HIS A 191 9.47 -9.30 -9.46
C HIS A 191 9.03 -10.71 -9.91
N GLU A 192 9.37 -11.72 -9.12
CA GLU A 192 8.98 -13.12 -9.37
C GLU A 192 7.51 -13.38 -9.02
N GLY A 193 6.91 -12.51 -8.20
CA GLY A 193 5.59 -12.72 -7.62
C GLY A 193 5.63 -13.75 -6.48
N THR A 194 4.52 -13.90 -5.77
CA THR A 194 4.42 -14.83 -4.64
C THR A 194 3.02 -15.42 -4.56
N THR A 195 2.94 -16.75 -4.47
CA THR A 195 1.69 -17.45 -4.21
C THR A 195 1.52 -17.72 -2.72
N PHE A 196 0.38 -17.30 -2.19
CA PHE A 196 0.02 -17.45 -0.79
C PHE A 196 -1.06 -18.50 -0.62
N ARG A 197 -0.92 -19.37 0.37
CA ARG A 197 -1.96 -20.34 0.76
C ARG A 197 -2.74 -19.77 1.93
N VAL A 198 -4.06 -19.91 1.89
CA VAL A 198 -4.99 -19.50 2.94
C VAL A 198 -5.91 -20.68 3.25
N PRO A 199 -5.76 -21.35 4.40
CA PRO A 199 -6.61 -22.48 4.76
C PRO A 199 -8.04 -22.02 5.09
N ALA A 200 -9.02 -22.90 4.84
CA ALA A 200 -10.37 -22.70 5.36
C ALA A 200 -10.36 -22.87 6.90
N LEU A 201 -11.13 -22.04 7.58
CA LEU A 201 -11.24 -22.05 9.04
C LEU A 201 -12.69 -22.34 9.43
N SER A 202 -12.89 -22.90 10.62
CA SER A 202 -14.23 -23.20 11.14
C SER A 202 -15.01 -21.95 11.55
N ARG A 203 -14.32 -20.88 11.94
CA ARG A 203 -14.90 -19.59 12.34
C ARG A 203 -14.12 -18.45 11.73
N TRP A 204 -14.82 -17.36 11.41
CA TRP A 204 -14.21 -16.15 10.84
C TRP A 204 -13.31 -16.48 9.65
N CYS A 205 -13.84 -17.33 8.76
CA CYS A 205 -13.09 -17.94 7.68
C CYS A 205 -12.84 -16.93 6.55
N PRO A 206 -11.57 -16.62 6.23
CA PRO A 206 -11.26 -15.71 5.12
C PRO A 206 -11.66 -16.29 3.77
N VAL A 207 -11.61 -17.62 3.61
CA VAL A 207 -11.97 -18.32 2.37
C VAL A 207 -13.47 -18.17 2.10
N THR A 208 -14.30 -18.54 3.07
CA THR A 208 -15.76 -18.41 2.95
C THR A 208 -16.17 -16.96 2.73
N ALA A 209 -15.61 -16.01 3.51
CA ALA A 209 -15.91 -14.60 3.31
C ALA A 209 -15.52 -14.09 1.92
N THR A 210 -14.38 -14.54 1.38
CA THR A 210 -13.94 -14.18 0.02
C THR A 210 -14.88 -14.75 -1.03
N MET A 211 -15.32 -16.00 -0.87
CA MET A 211 -16.32 -16.62 -1.76
C MET A 211 -17.67 -15.88 -1.70
N ASP A 212 -18.14 -15.55 -0.50
CA ASP A 212 -19.41 -14.83 -0.29
C ASP A 212 -19.39 -13.45 -0.95
N TRP A 213 -18.24 -12.77 -0.89
CA TRP A 213 -18.02 -11.49 -1.56
C TRP A 213 -17.99 -11.64 -3.08
N ILE A 214 -17.21 -12.58 -3.62
CA ILE A 214 -17.13 -12.83 -5.07
C ILE A 214 -18.52 -13.15 -5.64
N ALA A 215 -19.28 -14.01 -4.95
CA ALA A 215 -20.62 -14.38 -5.37
C ALA A 215 -21.59 -13.19 -5.30
N ALA A 216 -21.59 -12.43 -4.20
CA ALA A 216 -22.49 -11.28 -4.03
C ALA A 216 -22.24 -10.17 -5.04
N ALA A 217 -20.97 -9.86 -5.31
CA ALA A 217 -20.56 -8.83 -6.25
C ALA A 217 -20.44 -9.34 -7.70
N GLN A 218 -20.74 -10.62 -7.94
CA GLN A 218 -20.69 -11.27 -9.25
C GLN A 218 -19.35 -11.06 -9.97
N LEU A 219 -18.25 -11.22 -9.23
CA LEU A 219 -16.91 -10.96 -9.75
C LEU A 219 -16.42 -12.14 -10.59
N ILE A 220 -16.00 -11.86 -11.83
CA ILE A 220 -15.46 -12.87 -12.75
C ILE A 220 -13.95 -12.70 -12.94
N GLN A 221 -13.46 -11.47 -13.03
CA GLN A 221 -12.05 -11.12 -13.27
C GLN A 221 -11.72 -9.75 -12.68
N GLY A 222 -10.45 -9.33 -12.70
CA GLY A 222 -10.00 -8.03 -12.24
C GLY A 222 -9.86 -7.94 -10.72
N PRO A 223 -9.86 -6.71 -10.16
CA PRO A 223 -9.60 -6.50 -8.73
C PRO A 223 -10.59 -7.23 -7.86
N LEU A 224 -10.08 -7.98 -6.87
CA LEU A 224 -10.89 -8.67 -5.88
C LEU A 224 -11.68 -7.68 -5.04
N PHE A 225 -11.00 -6.65 -4.51
CA PHE A 225 -11.66 -5.62 -3.70
C PHE A 225 -11.90 -4.36 -4.52
N ARG A 226 -13.19 -4.09 -4.78
CA ARG A 226 -13.66 -2.97 -5.59
C ARG A 226 -14.43 -1.97 -4.72
N GLN A 227 -14.55 -0.74 -5.23
CA GLN A 227 -15.48 0.22 -4.64
C GLN A 227 -16.92 -0.31 -4.78
N VAL A 228 -17.78 0.01 -3.81
CA VAL A 228 -19.23 -0.18 -3.91
C VAL A 228 -19.83 1.19 -3.71
N ASP A 229 -20.59 1.67 -4.70
CA ASP A 229 -21.23 2.97 -4.61
C ASP A 229 -22.48 2.95 -3.72
N ARG A 230 -23.14 4.11 -3.56
CA ARG A 230 -24.33 4.23 -2.70
C ARG A 230 -25.54 3.45 -3.23
N TRP A 231 -25.54 3.09 -4.52
CA TRP A 231 -26.61 2.34 -5.17
C TRP A 231 -26.32 0.84 -5.27
N GLY A 232 -25.17 0.38 -4.77
CA GLY A 232 -24.78 -1.02 -4.78
C GLY A 232 -24.11 -1.47 -6.08
N HIS A 233 -23.75 -0.54 -6.96
CA HIS A 233 -22.99 -0.87 -8.16
C HIS A 233 -21.49 -0.98 -7.83
N VAL A 234 -20.86 -1.99 -8.44
CA VAL A 234 -19.48 -2.41 -8.18
C VAL A 234 -18.63 -2.18 -9.44
N PRO A 235 -18.08 -0.95 -9.64
CA PRO A 235 -17.24 -0.66 -10.80
C PRO A 235 -15.98 -1.54 -10.81
N GLU A 236 -15.40 -1.75 -12.00
CA GLU A 236 -14.14 -2.51 -12.16
C GLU A 236 -12.91 -1.86 -11.53
N ARG A 237 -13.07 -0.66 -10.94
CA ARG A 237 -11.99 0.07 -10.30
C ARG A 237 -11.61 -0.59 -8.96
N PRO A 238 -10.30 -0.79 -8.70
CA PRO A 238 -9.85 -1.32 -7.42
C PRO A 238 -10.17 -0.32 -6.30
N LEU A 239 -10.28 -0.84 -5.08
CA LEU A 239 -10.33 -0.01 -3.88
C LEU A 239 -9.04 0.82 -3.77
N HIS A 240 -9.16 2.10 -3.43
CA HIS A 240 -7.99 2.95 -3.23
C HIS A 240 -7.31 2.63 -1.89
N ALA A 241 -5.98 2.51 -1.89
CA ALA A 241 -5.22 2.64 -0.64
C ALA A 241 -5.31 4.11 -0.19
N ASN A 242 -5.75 4.32 1.06
CA ASN A 242 -5.70 5.63 1.72
C ASN A 242 -4.26 6.16 1.83
#